data_AF-A0A7S0WHD7-F1
#
_entry.id   AF-A0A7S0WHD7-F1
#
_cell.length_a   1.000
_cell.length_b   1.000
_cell.length_c   1.000
_cell.angle_alpha   90.00
_cell.angle_beta   90.00
_cell.angle_gamma   90.00
#
_symmetry.space_group_name_H-M   'P 1'
#
loop_
_entity.id
_entity.type
_entity.pdbx_description
1 polymer ?
#
loop_
_entity_poly.entity_id
_entity_poly.type
_entity_poly.pdbx_seq_one_letter_code
_entity_poly.pdbx_strand_id
1 'polypeptide(L)'
;KTKLDGVPTVIDWHADKPRPAEASNKGGDVLFSLPVSASKGLKALVQRAQASSFMVVLAAYGIMLARWTNTNSVLVGSSYANRRPDTKDLIGYFLNILPLRIDCLEKLTFVDLVLQVRDTVKESLSNADVPFQRLVDIVGAERAPGTNPLIQAGITLDERDWFPEIKLEGCTGNIQPLMAHLGTAKMDLTLGYVPPNDSAPEMLFGLQYNTDIFEAHTAESMADSLQAIMMAAFAAPDTPVMELPMMKDDEKTLILTKFQGPKDTSFFTAQPVHYQIEAVAEKMPKQIALLSHTGQEMTFQEFNEAANQLAHHFMELGVGPDVPVGMMVERGCDLIVGILAALKAGGAYLPLDPSYPEDRLAGMVQDASAPVVLVQRMNLERCRDMMAAAAATAPEGAPKDVKFVVVDDFWGSLASKYPKTNPTPRAKPHNLVYIIFTSGSTGR
;
A
#
# COMPACT_ATOMS: atom_id res chain seq x y z
N LYS A 1 11.67 12.52 28.91
CA LYS A 1 11.80 11.05 28.80
C LYS A 1 10.43 10.39 28.73
N THR A 2 9.65 10.32 29.81
CA THR A 2 8.33 9.67 29.84
C THR A 2 7.38 10.03 28.68
N LYS A 3 7.36 11.29 28.23
CA LYS A 3 6.52 11.76 27.12
C LYS A 3 7.03 11.36 25.72
N LEU A 4 8.31 11.00 25.60
CA LEU A 4 8.98 10.64 24.35
C LEU A 4 9.21 9.13 24.24
N ASP A 5 8.98 8.38 25.32
CA ASP A 5 9.15 6.93 25.33
C ASP A 5 8.09 6.26 24.44
N GLY A 6 8.52 5.22 23.71
CA GLY A 6 7.64 4.40 22.87
C GLY A 6 7.23 5.02 21.53
N VAL A 7 7.74 6.21 21.19
CA VAL A 7 7.58 6.80 19.85
C VAL A 7 8.81 6.44 19.00
N PRO A 8 8.64 6.06 17.72
CA PRO A 8 9.77 5.90 16.82
C PRO A 8 10.64 7.15 16.80
N THR A 9 11.93 7.00 17.11
CA THR A 9 12.89 8.12 17.14
C THR A 9 13.50 8.40 15.78
N VAL A 10 13.22 7.56 14.78
CA VAL A 10 13.58 7.70 13.37
C VAL A 10 12.30 7.59 12.56
N ILE A 11 12.02 8.62 11.76
CA ILE A 11 10.92 8.59 10.81
C ILE A 11 11.28 7.65 9.65
N ASP A 12 10.45 6.63 9.43
CA ASP A 12 10.50 5.78 8.24
C ASP A 12 9.73 6.46 7.11
N TRP A 13 10.47 7.16 6.26
CA TRP A 13 9.89 7.81 5.10
C TRP A 13 9.76 6.81 3.95
N HIS A 14 8.62 6.83 3.26
CA HIS A 14 8.52 6.32 1.90
C HIS A 14 9.22 7.29 0.92
N ALA A 15 10.53 7.48 1.12
CA ALA A 15 11.35 8.44 0.40
C ALA A 15 11.67 8.00 -1.03
N ASP A 16 12.00 8.96 -1.89
CA ASP A 16 12.30 8.73 -3.31
C ASP A 16 13.68 8.07 -3.51
N LYS A 17 14.61 8.33 -2.58
CA LYS A 17 16.01 7.91 -2.67
C LYS A 17 16.47 7.23 -1.38
N PRO A 18 17.39 6.26 -1.47
CA PRO A 18 18.00 5.67 -0.28
C PRO A 18 18.76 6.74 0.50
N ARG A 19 18.61 6.74 1.83
CA ARG A 19 19.29 7.69 2.71
C ARG A 19 20.81 7.49 2.68
N PRO A 20 21.62 8.56 2.47
CA PRO A 20 23.08 8.46 2.57
C PRO A 20 23.53 8.32 4.02
N ALA A 21 24.71 7.73 4.24
CA ALA A 21 25.28 7.58 5.59
C ALA A 21 25.65 8.91 6.26
N GLU A 22 25.97 9.93 5.47
CA GLU A 22 26.25 11.29 5.92
C GLU A 22 25.31 12.26 5.19
N ALA A 23 24.65 13.15 5.96
CA ALA A 23 23.73 14.12 5.41
C ALA A 23 24.48 15.28 4.71
N SER A 24 24.16 15.55 3.45
CA SER A 24 24.77 16.66 2.71
C SER A 24 24.29 18.04 3.19
N ASN A 25 23.17 18.06 3.93
CA ASN A 25 22.42 19.25 4.32
C ASN A 25 21.91 20.10 3.15
N LYS A 26 21.86 19.56 1.92
CA LYS A 26 21.23 20.23 0.79
C LYS A 26 19.72 20.16 0.92
N GLY A 27 19.06 21.27 0.65
CA GLY A 27 17.62 21.39 0.76
C GLY A 27 16.99 22.11 -0.41
N GLY A 28 15.72 21.81 -0.64
CA GLY A 28 14.81 22.60 -1.47
C GLY A 28 13.70 23.18 -0.59
N ASP A 29 12.95 24.12 -1.16
CA ASP A 29 11.80 24.74 -0.48
C ASP A 29 10.58 24.68 -1.42
N VAL A 30 9.42 24.33 -0.87
CA VAL A 30 8.12 24.45 -1.52
C VAL A 30 7.33 25.54 -0.81
N LEU A 31 6.95 26.60 -1.54
CA LEU A 31 6.17 27.71 -1.00
C LEU A 31 4.69 27.52 -1.33
N PHE A 32 3.81 27.73 -0.36
CA PHE A 32 2.37 27.70 -0.55
C PHE A 32 1.67 28.62 0.43
N SER A 33 0.41 28.97 0.17
CA SER A 33 -0.40 29.80 1.06
C SER A 33 -1.75 29.17 1.36
N LEU A 34 -2.38 29.62 2.45
CA LEU A 34 -3.81 29.42 2.68
C LEU A 34 -4.56 30.72 2.41
N PRO A 35 -5.70 30.65 1.70
CA PRO A 35 -6.50 31.83 1.39
C PRO A 35 -7.07 32.44 2.67
N VAL A 36 -7.41 33.74 2.60
CA VAL A 36 -7.99 34.51 3.71
C VAL A 36 -9.23 33.85 4.33
N SER A 37 -9.99 33.07 3.54
CA SER A 37 -11.14 32.29 4.02
C SER A 37 -10.77 31.28 5.12
N ALA A 38 -9.57 30.70 5.06
CA ALA A 38 -9.07 29.75 6.06
C ALA A 38 -8.78 30.43 7.42
N SER A 39 -8.35 31.70 7.40
CA SER A 39 -8.02 32.47 8.60
C SER A 39 -9.18 32.63 9.57
N LYS A 40 -10.43 32.67 9.08
CA LYS A 40 -11.62 32.74 9.93
C LYS A 40 -11.83 31.43 10.72
N GLY A 41 -11.70 30.28 10.04
CA GLY A 41 -11.80 28.95 10.66
C GLY A 41 -10.69 28.74 11.70
N LEU A 42 -9.46 29.13 11.36
CA LEU A 42 -8.33 29.13 12.30
C LEU A 42 -8.62 29.97 13.55
N LYS A 43 -9.06 31.23 13.39
CA LYS A 43 -9.38 32.11 14.54
C LYS A 43 -10.46 31.52 15.44
N ALA A 44 -11.52 30.96 14.84
CA ALA A 44 -12.59 30.30 15.58
C ALA A 44 -12.07 29.09 16.37
N LEU A 45 -11.18 28.29 15.77
CA LEU A 45 -10.61 27.12 16.41
C LEU A 45 -9.63 27.48 17.54
N VAL A 46 -8.76 28.48 17.32
CA VAL A 46 -7.89 29.08 18.35
C VAL A 46 -8.70 29.47 19.59
N GLN A 47 -9.83 30.16 19.38
CA GLN A 47 -10.73 30.55 20.48
C GLN A 47 -11.41 29.34 21.13
N ARG A 48 -11.98 28.42 20.34
CA ARG A 48 -12.71 27.24 20.82
C ARG A 48 -11.83 26.32 21.65
N ALA A 49 -10.62 26.03 21.18
CA ALA A 49 -9.69 25.13 21.85
C ALA A 49 -8.82 25.82 22.91
N GLN A 50 -8.91 27.15 23.05
CA GLN A 50 -7.99 27.98 23.86
C GLN A 50 -6.52 27.64 23.56
N ALA A 51 -6.21 27.52 22.27
CA ALA A 51 -4.92 27.12 21.72
C ALA A 51 -4.34 28.25 20.86
N SER A 52 -3.04 28.24 20.58
CA SER A 52 -2.43 29.19 19.64
C SER A 52 -2.58 28.72 18.19
N SER A 53 -2.39 29.63 17.22
CA SER A 53 -2.31 29.24 15.80
C SER A 53 -1.21 28.21 15.56
N PHE A 54 -0.10 28.32 16.28
CA PHE A 54 0.99 27.35 16.26
C PHE A 54 0.53 25.94 16.61
N MET A 55 -0.25 25.79 17.69
CA MET A 55 -0.76 24.48 18.12
C MET A 55 -1.72 23.88 17.07
N VAL A 56 -2.51 24.72 16.41
CA VAL A 56 -3.43 24.28 15.35
C VAL A 56 -2.67 23.82 14.11
N VAL A 57 -1.70 24.61 13.64
CA VAL A 57 -0.85 24.25 12.48
C VAL A 57 -0.01 23.02 12.79
N LEU A 58 0.53 22.92 14.00
CA LEU A 58 1.29 21.75 14.46
C LEU A 58 0.44 20.48 14.45
N ALA A 59 -0.83 20.55 14.88
CA ALA A 59 -1.74 19.40 14.81
C ALA A 59 -1.96 18.94 13.35
N ALA A 60 -2.21 19.87 12.42
CA ALA A 60 -2.36 19.55 11.00
C ALA A 60 -1.07 18.95 10.38
N TYR A 61 0.09 19.51 10.74
CA TYR A 61 1.39 18.98 10.31
C TYR A 61 1.65 17.58 10.86
N GLY A 62 1.31 17.34 12.14
CA GLY A 62 1.37 16.02 12.74
C GLY A 62 0.53 14.97 12.02
N ILE A 63 -0.69 15.32 11.61
CA ILE A 63 -1.55 14.43 10.80
C ILE A 63 -0.89 14.10 9.46
N MET A 64 -0.36 15.10 8.77
CA MET A 64 0.34 14.89 7.49
C MET A 64 1.50 13.92 7.67
N LEU A 65 2.38 14.16 8.65
CA LEU A 65 3.53 13.30 8.95
C LEU A 65 3.11 11.88 9.30
N ALA A 66 2.15 11.73 10.21
CA ALA A 66 1.62 10.44 10.65
C ALA A 66 1.12 9.61 9.46
N ARG A 67 0.37 10.23 8.54
CA ARG A 67 -0.20 9.53 7.38
C ARG A 67 0.80 9.25 6.27
N TRP A 68 1.77 10.12 6.03
CA TRP A 68 2.87 9.86 5.08
C TRP A 68 3.84 8.79 5.55
N THR A 69 3.89 8.51 6.85
CA THR A 69 4.78 7.52 7.47
C THR A 69 4.04 6.27 7.93
N ASN A 70 2.71 6.22 7.72
CA ASN A 70 1.83 5.15 8.19
C ASN A 70 1.99 4.85 9.70
N THR A 71 2.15 5.90 10.50
CA THR A 71 2.27 5.83 11.97
C THR A 71 1.14 6.59 12.65
N ASN A 72 0.86 6.26 13.91
CA ASN A 72 -0.13 6.98 14.73
C ASN A 72 0.50 8.03 15.66
N SER A 73 1.83 8.12 15.71
CA SER A 73 2.55 9.01 16.62
C SER A 73 3.84 9.50 15.98
N VAL A 74 4.07 10.81 16.02
CA VAL A 74 5.25 11.46 15.43
C VAL A 74 5.90 12.42 16.40
N LEU A 75 7.21 12.63 16.25
CA LEU A 75 7.97 13.66 16.96
C LEU A 75 8.29 14.81 16.03
N VAL A 76 7.89 16.02 16.43
CA VAL A 76 8.19 17.26 15.70
C VAL A 76 9.06 18.15 16.58
N GLY A 77 10.21 18.58 16.06
CA GLY A 77 11.07 19.56 16.71
C GLY A 77 10.53 20.98 16.52
N SER A 78 10.24 21.68 17.61
CA SER A 78 9.92 23.10 17.56
C SER A 78 11.10 23.95 18.02
N SER A 79 11.52 24.89 17.18
CA SER A 79 12.53 25.87 17.56
C SER A 79 11.94 26.92 18.50
N TYR A 80 12.55 27.09 19.68
CA TYR A 80 12.13 28.04 20.71
C TYR A 80 13.28 29.01 21.01
N ALA A 81 13.00 30.32 21.03
CA ALA A 81 14.03 31.35 21.21
C ALA A 81 14.75 31.27 22.56
N ASN A 82 14.12 30.69 23.58
CA ASN A 82 14.62 30.54 24.95
C ASN A 82 15.19 31.83 25.57
N ARG A 83 14.60 32.97 25.21
CA ARG A 83 14.96 34.28 25.77
C ARG A 83 14.07 34.59 26.96
N ARG A 84 14.67 34.77 28.12
CA ARG A 84 14.01 35.28 29.31
C ARG A 84 14.02 36.81 29.32
N PRO A 85 13.19 37.47 30.14
CA PRO A 85 13.16 38.93 30.20
C PRO A 85 14.53 39.58 30.46
N ASP A 86 15.37 38.94 31.26
CA ASP A 86 16.75 39.37 31.57
C ASP A 86 17.74 39.18 30.41
N THR A 87 17.42 38.33 29.43
CA THR A 87 18.28 38.03 28.28
C THR A 87 17.69 38.52 26.96
N LYS A 88 16.58 39.27 27.00
CA LYS A 88 15.85 39.70 25.80
C LYS A 88 16.74 40.46 24.82
N ASP A 89 17.52 41.40 25.33
CA ASP A 89 18.34 42.32 24.53
C ASP A 89 19.80 41.85 24.37
N LEU A 90 20.15 40.66 24.88
CA LEU A 90 21.51 40.13 24.76
C LEU A 90 21.77 39.50 23.38
N ILE A 91 22.89 39.87 22.77
CA ILE A 91 23.38 39.22 21.55
C ILE A 91 23.99 37.87 21.93
N GLY A 92 23.47 36.77 21.38
CA GLY A 92 23.94 35.42 21.68
C GLY A 92 23.02 34.33 21.10
N TYR A 93 23.48 33.07 21.14
CA TYR A 93 22.72 31.91 20.68
C TYR A 93 21.94 31.28 21.84
N PHE A 94 20.63 31.55 21.89
CA PHE A 94 19.73 31.05 22.94
C PHE A 94 18.77 29.98 22.41
N LEU A 95 18.74 29.73 21.09
CA LEU A 95 17.78 28.82 20.48
C LEU A 95 17.90 27.41 21.08
N ASN A 96 16.78 26.87 21.55
CA ASN A 96 16.65 25.47 21.95
C ASN A 96 15.59 24.78 21.09
N ILE A 97 15.65 23.45 20.99
CA ILE A 97 14.66 22.67 20.26
C ILE A 97 13.85 21.83 21.25
N LEU A 98 12.53 21.92 21.15
CA LEU A 98 11.58 21.15 21.96
C LEU A 98 10.99 20.02 21.10
N PRO A 99 11.25 18.75 21.41
CA PRO A 99 10.56 17.63 20.77
C PRO A 99 9.12 17.55 21.25
N LEU A 100 8.17 17.61 20.32
CA LEU A 100 6.74 17.58 20.58
C LEU A 100 6.16 16.29 20.00
N ARG A 101 5.60 15.45 20.88
CA ARG A 101 4.88 14.24 20.49
C ARG A 101 3.46 14.59 20.08
N ILE A 102 3.03 14.06 18.94
CA ILE A 102 1.68 14.21 18.42
C ILE A 102 1.12 12.81 18.18
N ASP A 103 0.05 12.45 18.89
CA ASP A 103 -0.61 11.15 18.75
C ASP A 103 -1.92 11.29 17.96
N CYS A 104 -1.86 10.96 16.68
CA CYS A 104 -2.98 10.96 15.74
C CYS A 104 -3.80 9.67 15.84
N LEU A 105 -4.53 9.49 16.95
CA LEU A 105 -5.36 8.32 17.18
C LEU A 105 -6.65 8.36 16.34
N GLU A 106 -7.07 7.22 15.78
CA GLU A 106 -8.16 7.11 14.80
C GLU A 106 -9.49 7.78 15.20
N LYS A 107 -9.82 7.77 16.50
CA LYS A 107 -11.10 8.28 17.03
C LYS A 107 -11.09 9.76 17.37
N LEU A 108 -9.93 10.42 17.32
CA LEU A 108 -9.85 11.84 17.64
C LEU A 108 -10.43 12.66 16.50
N THR A 109 -11.24 13.66 16.84
CA THR A 109 -11.55 14.75 15.93
C THR A 109 -10.35 15.69 15.82
N PHE A 110 -10.35 16.57 14.81
CA PHE A 110 -9.27 17.57 14.71
C PHE A 110 -9.19 18.47 15.94
N VAL A 111 -10.33 18.92 16.49
CA VAL A 111 -10.34 19.73 17.71
C VAL A 111 -9.78 18.98 18.91
N ASP A 112 -10.04 17.67 19.05
CA ASP A 112 -9.47 16.85 20.13
C ASP A 112 -7.94 16.75 20.00
N LEU A 113 -7.44 16.60 18.76
CA LEU A 113 -5.99 16.59 18.52
C LEU A 113 -5.36 17.95 18.86
N VAL A 114 -6.02 19.07 18.55
CA VAL A 114 -5.53 20.40 18.94
C VAL A 114 -5.45 20.55 20.46
N LEU A 115 -6.42 20.00 21.21
CA LEU A 115 -6.38 20.00 22.68
C LEU A 115 -5.20 19.18 23.21
N GLN A 116 -4.96 17.99 22.64
CA GLN A 116 -3.80 17.16 22.96
C GLN A 116 -2.49 17.91 22.69
N VAL A 117 -2.34 18.51 21.51
CA VAL A 117 -1.15 19.28 21.12
C VAL A 117 -0.94 20.48 22.03
N ARG A 118 -2.01 21.20 22.38
CA ARG A 118 -1.95 22.32 23.34
C ARG A 118 -1.35 21.90 24.67
N ASP A 119 -1.82 20.77 25.20
CA ASP A 119 -1.36 20.26 26.50
C ASP A 119 0.11 19.78 26.40
N THR A 120 0.48 19.09 25.33
CA THR A 120 1.89 18.72 25.05
C THR A 120 2.81 19.94 24.96
N VAL A 121 2.40 20.98 24.24
CA VAL A 121 3.21 22.20 24.07
C VAL A 121 3.37 22.93 25.40
N LYS A 122 2.29 23.09 26.19
CA LYS A 122 2.37 23.73 27.52
C LYS A 122 3.29 22.96 28.47
N GLU A 123 3.17 21.64 28.50
CA GLU A 123 4.03 20.80 29.33
C GLU A 123 5.51 20.87 28.88
N SER A 124 5.75 20.87 27.57
CA SER A 124 7.10 20.97 27.01
C SER A 124 7.75 22.32 27.32
N LEU A 125 7.00 23.42 27.21
CA LEU A 125 7.48 24.75 27.58
C LEU A 125 7.81 24.85 29.08
N SER A 126 7.07 24.16 29.94
CA SER A 126 7.37 24.10 31.38
C SER A 126 8.69 23.40 31.71
N ASN A 127 9.30 22.72 30.72
CA ASN A 127 10.56 22.00 30.82
C ASN A 127 11.62 22.50 29.82
N ALA A 128 11.43 23.70 29.24
CA ALA A 128 12.24 24.20 28.12
C ALA A 128 13.72 24.50 28.46
N ASP A 129 14.06 24.54 29.75
CA ASP A 129 15.43 24.76 30.24
C ASP A 129 16.37 23.57 29.96
N VAL A 130 15.82 22.38 29.65
CA VAL A 130 16.65 21.21 29.33
C VAL A 130 17.20 21.34 27.91
N PRO A 131 18.55 21.34 27.72
CA PRO A 131 19.12 21.41 26.37
C PRO A 131 18.76 20.18 25.54
N PHE A 132 18.41 20.37 24.27
CA PHE A 132 18.05 19.29 23.35
C PHE A 132 19.09 18.15 23.32
N GLN A 133 20.38 18.47 23.26
CA GLN A 133 21.45 17.46 23.24
C GLN A 133 21.42 16.55 24.48
N ARG A 134 21.10 17.12 25.65
CA ARG A 134 20.99 16.35 26.89
C ARG A 134 19.77 15.43 26.87
N LEU A 135 18.67 15.86 26.24
CA LEU A 135 17.47 15.07 26.08
C LEU A 135 17.69 13.85 25.19
N VAL A 136 18.41 14.02 24.07
CA VAL A 136 18.83 12.92 23.18
C VAL A 136 19.57 11.83 23.97
N ASP A 137 20.53 12.23 24.81
CA ASP A 137 21.31 11.28 25.61
C ASP A 137 20.45 10.55 26.68
N ILE A 138 19.50 11.26 27.32
CA ILE A 138 18.64 10.69 28.38
C ILE A 138 17.59 9.71 27.82
N VAL A 139 17.03 10.04 26.65
CA VAL A 139 16.06 9.19 25.95
C VAL A 139 16.77 7.97 25.34
N GLY A 140 18.07 8.08 25.03
CA GLY A 140 18.82 7.02 24.36
C GLY A 140 18.38 6.87 22.92
N ALA A 141 18.10 7.99 22.25
CA ALA A 141 17.60 7.99 20.87
C ALA A 141 18.60 7.31 19.93
N GLU A 142 18.06 6.55 18.97
CA GLU A 142 18.88 5.87 17.97
C GLU A 142 19.71 6.88 17.17
N ARG A 143 20.99 6.56 16.95
CA ARG A 143 21.90 7.35 16.13
C ARG A 143 22.06 6.69 14.76
N ALA A 144 20.99 6.76 13.96
CA ALA A 144 20.99 6.21 12.61
C ALA A 144 21.83 7.12 11.67
N PRO A 145 22.67 6.54 10.78
CA PRO A 145 23.46 7.32 9.81
C PRO A 145 22.59 8.26 8.97
N GLY A 146 23.09 9.47 8.71
CA GLY A 146 22.39 10.46 7.88
C GLY A 146 21.08 10.99 8.46
N THR A 147 20.83 10.81 9.76
CA THR A 147 19.64 11.34 10.45
C THR A 147 20.03 12.24 11.62
N ASN A 148 19.16 13.19 11.94
CA ASN A 148 19.22 13.85 13.24
C ASN A 148 18.70 12.91 14.32
N PRO A 149 19.37 12.79 15.48
CA PRO A 149 18.82 12.03 16.59
C PRO A 149 17.47 12.60 17.05
N LEU A 150 16.52 11.73 17.39
CA LEU A 150 15.24 12.03 18.03
C LEU A 150 14.18 12.78 17.19
N ILE A 151 14.57 13.71 16.32
CA ILE A 151 13.65 14.51 15.50
C ILE A 151 14.17 14.70 14.07
N GLN A 152 13.39 14.27 13.09
CA GLN A 152 13.69 14.47 11.66
C GLN A 152 12.69 15.40 10.97
N ALA A 153 11.62 15.79 11.66
CA ALA A 153 10.67 16.80 11.22
C ALA A 153 10.69 18.02 12.15
N GLY A 154 10.68 19.21 11.58
CA GLY A 154 10.72 20.49 12.31
C GLY A 154 9.52 21.38 12.01
N ILE A 155 9.20 22.28 12.94
CA ILE A 155 8.29 23.39 12.72
C ILE A 155 8.88 24.69 13.28
N THR A 156 8.73 25.78 12.54
CA THR A 156 9.12 27.12 12.96
C THR A 156 7.97 28.09 12.70
N LEU A 157 7.64 28.85 13.74
CA LEU A 157 6.78 30.01 13.62
C LEU A 157 7.68 31.23 13.48
N ASP A 158 7.53 31.96 12.38
CA ASP A 158 8.23 33.22 12.19
C ASP A 158 7.30 34.39 12.51
N GLU A 159 7.40 34.90 13.74
CA GLU A 159 6.66 36.08 14.21
C GLU A 159 7.37 37.39 13.85
N ARG A 160 8.51 37.35 13.15
CA ARG A 160 9.19 38.58 12.74
C ARG A 160 8.32 39.30 11.73
N ASP A 161 8.14 40.61 11.94
CA ASP A 161 7.78 41.49 10.84
C ASP A 161 8.90 41.37 9.82
N TRP A 162 8.67 40.59 8.76
CA TRP A 162 9.62 40.48 7.65
C TRP A 162 9.82 41.85 7.02
N PHE A 163 8.82 42.73 7.06
CA PHE A 163 8.90 44.08 6.52
C PHE A 163 8.83 45.12 7.64
N PRO A 164 9.81 45.19 8.57
CA PRO A 164 9.89 46.38 9.39
C PRO A 164 10.18 47.52 8.41
N GLU A 165 9.48 48.65 8.56
CA GLU A 165 9.73 49.83 7.74
C GLU A 165 11.11 50.39 8.13
N ILE A 166 12.19 49.81 7.57
CA ILE A 166 13.56 50.25 7.83
C ILE A 166 13.75 51.54 7.03
N LYS A 167 13.54 52.67 7.70
CA LYS A 167 13.84 54.00 7.16
C LYS A 167 15.32 54.29 7.36
N LEU A 168 16.09 54.19 6.28
CA LEU A 168 17.45 54.73 6.26
C LEU A 168 17.39 56.22 5.99
N GLU A 169 17.98 57.01 6.88
CA GLU A 169 18.07 58.46 6.74
C GLU A 169 18.79 58.81 5.43
N GLY A 170 18.17 59.65 4.59
CA GLY A 170 18.71 60.06 3.28
C GLY A 170 18.39 59.12 2.10
N CYS A 171 17.67 58.01 2.32
CA CYS A 171 17.20 57.13 1.24
C CYS A 171 15.72 57.42 0.90
N THR A 172 15.38 57.45 -0.39
CA THR A 172 14.00 57.67 -0.89
C THR A 172 13.30 56.37 -1.31
N GLY A 173 13.76 55.21 -0.85
CA GLY A 173 13.22 53.90 -1.21
C GLY A 173 12.83 53.05 -0.01
N ASN A 174 11.93 52.10 -0.23
CA ASN A 174 11.53 51.11 0.77
C ASN A 174 12.51 49.94 0.74
N ILE A 175 13.05 49.56 1.90
CA ILE A 175 13.85 48.35 2.04
C ILE A 175 12.90 47.16 2.13
N GLN A 176 13.04 46.22 1.20
CA GLN A 176 12.33 44.95 1.25
C GLN A 176 13.34 43.83 1.44
N PRO A 177 13.09 42.88 2.37
CA PRO A 177 13.89 41.67 2.44
C PRO A 177 13.72 40.89 1.15
N LEU A 178 14.85 40.47 0.59
CA LEU A 178 14.86 39.43 -0.42
C LEU A 178 14.89 38.09 0.31
N MET A 179 13.86 37.27 0.14
CA MET A 179 13.90 35.88 0.57
C MET A 179 14.88 35.14 -0.32
N ALA A 180 16.09 34.90 0.19
CA ALA A 180 17.09 34.08 -0.48
C ALA A 180 16.89 32.61 -0.09
N HIS A 181 16.70 31.74 -1.08
CA HIS A 181 16.78 30.30 -0.87
C HIS A 181 18.21 29.94 -0.47
N LEU A 182 18.39 29.52 0.77
CA LEU A 182 19.70 29.10 1.27
C LEU A 182 20.11 27.73 0.70
N GLY A 183 19.18 26.97 0.11
CA GLY A 183 19.44 25.68 -0.51
C GLY A 183 19.92 24.63 0.49
N THR A 184 19.55 24.78 1.77
CA THR A 184 19.98 23.89 2.86
C THR A 184 18.78 23.33 3.59
N ALA A 185 18.90 22.10 4.08
CA ALA A 185 17.92 21.47 4.97
C ALA A 185 18.68 20.84 6.13
N LYS A 186 18.34 21.24 7.36
CA LYS A 186 18.96 20.69 8.58
C LYS A 186 18.21 19.48 9.12
N MET A 187 16.94 19.31 8.75
CA MET A 187 16.11 18.15 9.07
C MET A 187 15.57 17.58 7.75
N ASP A 188 14.94 16.41 7.79
CA ASP A 188 14.35 15.83 6.58
C ASP A 188 13.23 16.69 6.02
N LEU A 189 12.41 17.25 6.92
CA LEU A 189 11.30 18.13 6.57
C LEU A 189 11.14 19.23 7.63
N THR A 190 11.06 20.49 7.24
CA THR A 190 10.81 21.61 8.16
C THR A 190 9.73 22.52 7.61
N LEU A 191 8.66 22.70 8.39
CA LEU A 191 7.58 23.63 8.06
C LEU A 191 7.84 24.98 8.73
N GLY A 192 8.12 26.01 7.93
CA GLY A 192 8.05 27.40 8.36
C GLY A 192 6.69 28.00 8.01
N TYR A 193 6.11 28.81 8.90
CA TYR A 193 4.93 29.59 8.54
C TYR A 193 4.91 30.98 9.17
N VAL A 194 4.24 31.89 8.46
CA VAL A 194 3.96 33.27 8.88
C VAL A 194 2.44 33.40 9.07
N PRO A 195 1.96 33.76 10.28
CA PRO A 195 0.54 33.96 10.53
C PRO A 195 0.03 35.20 9.78
N PRO A 196 -1.29 35.33 9.56
CA PRO A 196 -1.83 36.46 8.82
C PRO A 196 -1.73 37.74 9.66
N ASN A 197 -1.33 38.85 9.04
CA ASN A 197 -1.24 40.18 9.64
C ASN A 197 -1.87 41.25 8.73
N ASP A 198 -1.86 42.52 9.16
CA ASP A 198 -2.52 43.62 8.41
C ASP A 198 -1.88 43.87 7.02
N SER A 199 -0.59 43.55 6.87
CA SER A 199 0.16 43.71 5.61
C SER A 199 0.09 42.48 4.70
N ALA A 200 -0.20 41.31 5.25
CA ALA A 200 -0.29 40.02 4.57
C ALA A 200 -1.48 39.21 5.14
N PRO A 201 -2.68 39.30 4.54
CA PRO A 201 -3.89 38.70 5.09
C PRO A 201 -3.98 37.17 4.91
N GLU A 202 -3.14 36.61 4.04
CA GLU A 202 -2.98 35.17 3.82
C GLU A 202 -1.98 34.57 4.81
N MET A 203 -2.11 33.27 5.06
CA MET A 203 -1.08 32.51 5.77
C MET A 203 -0.06 31.99 4.78
N LEU A 204 1.21 32.31 4.98
CA LEU A 204 2.29 31.89 4.10
C LEU A 204 3.08 30.76 4.75
N PHE A 205 3.42 29.75 3.95
CA PHE A 205 4.14 28.57 4.39
C PHE A 205 5.34 28.29 3.47
N GLY A 206 6.40 27.77 4.07
CA GLY A 206 7.55 27.21 3.36
C GLY A 206 7.86 25.83 3.91
N LEU A 207 7.77 24.82 3.05
CA LEU A 207 8.14 23.45 3.36
C LEU A 207 9.55 23.18 2.83
N GLN A 208 10.52 23.21 3.73
CA GLN A 208 11.89 22.87 3.43
C GLN A 208 12.08 21.36 3.51
N TYR A 209 12.75 20.76 2.52
CA TYR A 209 12.95 19.31 2.44
C TYR A 209 14.39 18.95 2.11
N ASN A 210 14.85 17.80 2.61
CA ASN A 210 16.17 17.23 2.33
C ASN A 210 16.22 16.58 0.94
N THR A 211 17.02 17.16 0.03
CA THR A 211 17.13 16.68 -1.36
C THR A 211 17.89 15.36 -1.52
N ASP A 212 18.57 14.90 -0.46
CA ASP A 212 19.25 13.61 -0.46
C ASP A 212 18.26 12.44 -0.48
N ILE A 213 17.06 12.63 0.09
CA ILE A 213 16.03 11.59 0.22
C ILE A 213 14.75 11.91 -0.55
N PHE A 214 14.45 13.19 -0.76
CA PHE A 214 13.25 13.62 -1.48
C PHE A 214 13.58 14.24 -2.84
N GLU A 215 12.66 14.05 -3.77
CA GLU A 215 12.53 14.83 -4.99
C GLU A 215 11.51 15.97 -4.79
N ALA A 216 11.59 16.99 -5.65
CA ALA A 216 10.73 18.17 -5.55
C ALA A 216 9.24 17.82 -5.63
N HIS A 217 8.86 16.92 -6.53
CA HIS A 217 7.47 16.52 -6.74
C HIS A 217 6.87 15.83 -5.50
N THR A 218 7.67 15.10 -4.73
CA THR A 218 7.23 14.46 -3.49
C THR A 218 7.02 15.50 -2.39
N ALA A 219 7.92 16.47 -2.27
CA ALA A 219 7.76 17.59 -1.34
C ALA A 219 6.54 18.48 -1.70
N GLU A 220 6.29 18.71 -2.99
CA GLU A 220 5.09 19.40 -3.49
C GLU A 220 3.82 18.63 -3.10
N SER A 221 3.82 17.31 -3.26
CA SER A 221 2.69 16.44 -2.87
C SER A 221 2.45 16.47 -1.35
N MET A 222 3.50 16.55 -0.54
CA MET A 222 3.37 16.72 0.92
C MET A 222 2.79 18.09 1.28
N ALA A 223 3.25 19.16 0.63
CA ALA A 223 2.72 20.51 0.84
C ALA A 223 1.23 20.59 0.45
N ASP A 224 0.85 19.98 -0.68
CA ASP A 224 -0.53 19.87 -1.13
C ASP A 224 -1.40 19.08 -0.16
N SER A 225 -0.86 17.98 0.39
CA SER A 225 -1.53 17.20 1.44
C SER A 225 -1.80 18.05 2.68
N LEU A 226 -0.79 18.79 3.14
CA LEU A 226 -0.91 19.66 4.31
C LEU A 226 -1.94 20.77 4.08
N GLN A 227 -1.93 21.38 2.89
CA GLN A 227 -2.90 22.39 2.49
C GLN A 227 -4.33 21.83 2.52
N ALA A 228 -4.56 20.65 1.94
CA ALA A 228 -5.86 19.97 1.94
C ALA A 228 -6.34 19.65 3.37
N ILE A 229 -5.45 19.11 4.21
CA ILE A 229 -5.73 18.83 5.62
C ILE A 229 -6.15 20.12 6.34
N MET A 230 -5.36 21.20 6.24
CA MET A 230 -5.65 22.47 6.92
C MET A 230 -6.98 23.08 6.45
N MET A 231 -7.23 23.11 5.14
CA MET A 231 -8.48 23.65 4.59
C MET A 231 -9.71 22.91 5.12
N ALA A 232 -9.69 21.58 5.11
CA ALA A 232 -10.80 20.77 5.62
C ALA A 232 -10.95 20.87 7.14
N ALA A 233 -9.84 20.81 7.87
CA ALA A 233 -9.81 20.84 9.32
C ALA A 233 -10.28 22.20 9.89
N PHE A 234 -9.98 23.31 9.22
CA PHE A 234 -10.42 24.63 9.67
C PHE A 234 -11.89 24.90 9.34
N ALA A 235 -12.42 24.24 8.31
CA ALA A 235 -13.83 24.33 7.93
C ALA A 235 -14.73 23.42 8.80
N ALA A 236 -14.26 22.23 9.13
CA ALA A 236 -15.01 21.21 9.89
C ALA A 236 -14.13 20.56 10.98
N PRO A 237 -13.86 21.26 12.11
CA PRO A 237 -12.91 20.80 13.13
C PRO A 237 -13.37 19.58 13.94
N ASP A 238 -14.65 19.20 13.85
CA ASP A 238 -15.19 18.00 14.49
C ASP A 238 -15.03 16.74 13.60
N THR A 239 -14.41 16.86 12.43
CA THR A 239 -14.11 15.71 11.55
C THR A 239 -13.02 14.82 12.17
N PRO A 240 -13.18 13.48 12.17
CA PRO A 240 -12.14 12.56 12.59
C PRO A 240 -10.83 12.77 11.80
N VAL A 241 -9.68 12.71 12.49
CA VAL A 241 -8.37 13.02 11.87
C VAL A 241 -8.03 12.14 10.67
N MET A 242 -8.50 10.88 10.67
CA MET A 242 -8.28 9.92 9.57
C MET A 242 -9.18 10.16 8.37
N GLU A 243 -10.29 10.87 8.55
CA GLU A 243 -11.26 11.18 7.48
C GLU A 243 -10.93 12.48 6.74
N LEU A 244 -10.00 13.29 7.28
CA LEU A 244 -9.56 14.51 6.61
C LEU A 244 -8.94 14.18 5.24
N PRO A 245 -9.25 14.94 4.18
CA PRO A 245 -8.67 14.71 2.87
C PRO A 245 -7.17 15.05 2.86
N MET A 246 -6.39 14.17 2.23
CA MET A 246 -4.95 14.37 1.97
C MET A 246 -4.64 14.67 0.50
N MET A 247 -5.64 14.59 -0.36
CA MET A 247 -5.49 14.81 -1.79
C MET A 247 -6.42 15.93 -2.20
N LYS A 248 -6.03 16.67 -3.23
CA LYS A 248 -6.94 17.59 -3.90
C LYS A 248 -8.04 16.79 -4.60
N ASP A 249 -9.22 17.39 -4.77
CA ASP A 249 -10.34 16.72 -5.43
C ASP A 249 -10.02 16.30 -6.88
N ASP A 250 -9.17 17.06 -7.56
CA ASP A 250 -8.71 16.76 -8.92
C ASP A 250 -7.83 15.50 -8.97
N GLU A 251 -6.92 15.33 -8.00
CA GLU A 251 -6.06 14.14 -7.89
C GLU A 251 -6.88 12.89 -7.59
N LYS A 252 -7.81 13.01 -6.64
CA LYS A 252 -8.78 11.94 -6.32
C LYS A 252 -9.58 11.55 -7.56
N THR A 253 -10.07 12.54 -8.31
CA THR A 253 -10.81 12.31 -9.55
C THR A 253 -9.94 11.64 -10.61
N LEU A 254 -8.69 12.07 -10.76
CA LEU A 254 -7.73 11.46 -11.70
C LEU A 254 -7.57 9.97 -11.41
N ILE A 255 -7.32 9.60 -10.16
CA ILE A 255 -7.14 8.20 -9.74
C ILE A 255 -8.41 7.39 -9.98
N LEU A 256 -9.57 7.93 -9.56
CA LEU A 256 -10.85 7.24 -9.67
C LEU A 256 -11.45 7.23 -11.08
N THR A 257 -10.84 7.88 -12.07
CA THR A 257 -11.41 7.91 -13.43
C THR A 257 -10.43 7.43 -14.49
N LYS A 258 -9.16 7.84 -14.44
CA LYS A 258 -8.18 7.50 -15.48
C LYS A 258 -7.45 6.19 -15.22
N PHE A 259 -7.26 5.79 -13.97
CA PHE A 259 -6.49 4.59 -13.62
C PHE A 259 -7.36 3.35 -13.32
N GLN A 260 -8.68 3.41 -13.57
CA GLN A 260 -9.59 2.26 -13.37
C GLN A 260 -9.64 1.26 -14.54
N GLY A 261 -8.89 1.51 -15.62
CA GLY A 261 -8.96 0.71 -16.84
C GLY A 261 -10.26 0.92 -17.64
N PRO A 262 -10.45 0.20 -18.76
CA PRO A 262 -11.65 0.32 -19.57
C PRO A 262 -12.89 -0.18 -18.80
N LYS A 263 -13.90 0.69 -18.69
CA LYS A 263 -15.20 0.34 -18.07
C LYS A 263 -16.07 -0.53 -18.97
N ASP A 264 -15.87 -0.45 -20.28
CA ASP A 264 -16.59 -1.25 -21.25
C ASP A 264 -16.01 -2.66 -21.29
N THR A 265 -16.71 -3.61 -20.69
CA THR A 265 -16.37 -5.04 -20.74
C THR A 265 -17.16 -5.79 -21.81
N SER A 266 -17.87 -5.10 -22.71
CA SER A 266 -18.69 -5.74 -23.76
C SER A 266 -17.87 -6.57 -24.75
N PHE A 267 -16.56 -6.31 -24.83
CA PHE A 267 -15.63 -7.13 -25.61
C PHE A 267 -15.37 -8.52 -25.00
N PHE A 268 -15.66 -8.71 -23.71
CA PHE A 268 -15.65 -10.04 -23.11
C PHE A 268 -16.92 -10.77 -23.51
N THR A 269 -16.79 -11.68 -24.46
CA THR A 269 -17.85 -12.66 -24.70
C THR A 269 -17.93 -13.55 -23.46
N ALA A 270 -19.12 -13.65 -22.87
CA ALA A 270 -19.39 -14.57 -21.77
C ALA A 270 -19.42 -16.01 -22.30
N GLN A 271 -18.29 -16.50 -22.78
CA GLN A 271 -18.09 -17.83 -23.34
C GLN A 271 -17.00 -18.53 -22.54
N PRO A 272 -17.22 -19.78 -22.09
CA PRO A 272 -16.17 -20.56 -21.44
C PRO A 272 -14.92 -20.71 -22.32
N VAL A 273 -13.74 -20.73 -21.70
CA VAL A 273 -12.44 -20.70 -22.39
C VAL A 273 -12.28 -21.80 -23.45
N HIS A 274 -12.82 -23.00 -23.19
CA HIS A 274 -12.70 -24.13 -24.11
C HIS A 274 -13.36 -23.87 -25.47
N TYR A 275 -14.41 -23.05 -25.55
CA TYR A 275 -15.05 -22.69 -26.83
C TYR A 275 -14.12 -21.90 -27.74
N GLN A 276 -13.28 -21.04 -27.17
CA GLN A 276 -12.33 -20.27 -27.96
C GLN A 276 -11.25 -21.19 -28.55
N ILE A 277 -10.81 -22.18 -27.78
CA ILE A 277 -9.82 -23.18 -28.24
C ILE A 277 -10.42 -24.07 -29.33
N GLU A 278 -11.68 -24.52 -29.16
CA GLU A 278 -12.41 -25.28 -30.19
C GLU A 278 -12.52 -24.51 -31.50
N ALA A 279 -12.91 -23.23 -31.44
CA ALA A 279 -13.03 -22.38 -32.63
C ALA A 279 -11.69 -22.16 -33.33
N VAL A 280 -10.57 -22.11 -32.59
CA VAL A 280 -9.22 -22.04 -33.19
C VAL A 280 -8.84 -23.37 -33.82
N ALA A 281 -9.15 -24.50 -33.17
CA ALA A 281 -8.85 -25.84 -33.69
C ALA A 281 -9.60 -26.15 -34.99
N GLU A 282 -10.83 -25.67 -35.14
CA GLU A 282 -11.58 -25.76 -36.40
C GLU A 282 -10.96 -24.90 -37.51
N LYS A 283 -10.48 -23.70 -37.18
CA LYS A 283 -9.91 -22.77 -38.17
C LYS A 283 -8.49 -23.12 -38.59
N MET A 284 -7.68 -23.67 -37.69
CA MET A 284 -6.25 -23.91 -37.88
C MET A 284 -5.82 -25.32 -37.48
N PRO A 285 -6.47 -26.39 -38.00
CA PRO A 285 -6.33 -27.75 -37.46
C PRO A 285 -4.90 -28.30 -37.51
N LYS A 286 -4.12 -27.93 -38.54
CA LYS A 286 -2.77 -28.47 -38.79
C LYS A 286 -1.64 -27.65 -38.17
N GLN A 287 -1.94 -26.51 -37.54
CA GLN A 287 -0.90 -25.71 -36.89
C GLN A 287 -0.54 -26.31 -35.54
N ILE A 288 0.73 -26.20 -35.14
CA ILE A 288 1.20 -26.66 -33.85
C ILE A 288 0.57 -25.82 -32.73
N ALA A 289 -0.10 -26.49 -31.80
CA ALA A 289 -0.69 -25.89 -30.61
C ALA A 289 0.21 -26.07 -29.39
N LEU A 290 0.80 -27.26 -29.22
CA LEU A 290 1.65 -27.59 -28.09
C LEU A 290 3.00 -28.12 -28.59
N LEU A 291 4.08 -27.62 -27.99
CA LEU A 291 5.43 -28.13 -28.13
C LEU A 291 6.01 -28.31 -26.73
N SER A 292 6.30 -29.55 -26.37
CA SER A 292 6.89 -29.88 -25.07
C SER A 292 8.41 -29.77 -25.08
N HIS A 293 9.01 -29.71 -23.89
CA HIS A 293 10.47 -29.70 -23.74
C HIS A 293 11.15 -31.02 -24.17
N THR A 294 10.39 -32.11 -24.30
CA THR A 294 10.89 -33.40 -24.80
C THR A 294 10.82 -33.51 -26.33
N GLY A 295 10.32 -32.47 -27.02
CA GLY A 295 10.14 -32.45 -28.47
C GLY A 295 8.83 -33.05 -28.97
N GLN A 296 7.94 -33.50 -28.07
CA GLN A 296 6.58 -33.89 -28.46
C GLN A 296 5.80 -32.66 -28.94
N GLU A 297 5.20 -32.78 -30.11
CA GLU A 297 4.36 -31.76 -30.74
C GLU A 297 2.91 -32.26 -30.85
N MET A 298 1.96 -31.34 -30.72
CA MET A 298 0.56 -31.58 -31.05
C MET A 298 0.02 -30.43 -31.87
N THR A 299 -0.65 -30.75 -32.97
CA THR A 299 -1.45 -29.78 -33.72
C THR A 299 -2.69 -29.36 -32.93
N PHE A 300 -3.33 -28.25 -33.30
CA PHE A 300 -4.60 -27.84 -32.68
C PHE A 300 -5.69 -28.92 -32.81
N GLN A 301 -5.73 -29.63 -33.93
CA GLN A 301 -6.67 -30.75 -34.10
C GLN A 301 -6.36 -31.88 -33.11
N GLU A 302 -5.13 -32.35 -33.05
CA GLU A 302 -4.73 -33.44 -32.13
C GLU A 302 -4.95 -33.05 -30.66
N PHE A 303 -4.61 -31.81 -30.31
CA PHE A 303 -4.83 -31.27 -28.97
C PHE A 303 -6.32 -31.27 -28.60
N ASN A 304 -7.18 -30.76 -29.48
CA ASN A 304 -8.61 -30.72 -29.24
C ASN A 304 -9.24 -32.13 -29.18
N GLU A 305 -8.86 -33.02 -30.10
CA GLU A 305 -9.35 -34.41 -30.11
C GLU A 305 -8.93 -35.18 -28.85
N ALA A 306 -7.67 -35.05 -28.42
CA ALA A 306 -7.17 -35.67 -27.19
C ALA A 306 -7.93 -35.15 -25.96
N ALA A 307 -8.11 -33.83 -25.86
CA ALA A 307 -8.89 -33.24 -24.76
C ALA A 307 -10.35 -33.67 -24.78
N ASN A 308 -10.96 -33.86 -25.96
CA ASN A 308 -12.33 -34.37 -26.08
C ASN A 308 -12.46 -35.79 -25.55
N GLN A 309 -11.55 -36.69 -25.93
CA GLN A 309 -11.56 -38.07 -25.46
C GLN A 309 -11.45 -38.14 -23.93
N LEU A 310 -10.52 -37.39 -23.34
CA LEU A 310 -10.35 -37.33 -21.90
C LEU A 310 -11.53 -36.66 -21.19
N ALA A 311 -12.16 -35.64 -21.81
CA ALA A 311 -13.35 -34.99 -21.27
C ALA A 311 -14.54 -35.96 -21.19
N HIS A 312 -14.79 -36.76 -22.23
CA HIS A 312 -15.85 -37.78 -22.20
C HIS A 312 -15.63 -38.77 -21.06
N HIS A 313 -14.39 -39.20 -20.84
CA HIS A 313 -14.05 -40.06 -19.73
C HIS A 313 -14.31 -39.39 -18.37
N PHE A 314 -13.87 -38.14 -18.19
CA PHE A 314 -14.17 -37.36 -16.97
C PHE A 314 -15.67 -37.21 -16.73
N MET A 315 -16.47 -37.00 -17.78
CA MET A 315 -17.93 -36.90 -17.67
C MET A 315 -18.57 -38.21 -17.18
N GLU A 316 -18.07 -39.38 -17.61
CA GLU A 316 -18.51 -40.68 -17.08
C GLU A 316 -18.13 -40.86 -15.59
N LEU A 317 -17.01 -40.28 -15.17
CA LEU A 317 -16.56 -40.33 -13.79
C LEU A 317 -17.34 -39.37 -12.87
N GLY A 318 -18.17 -38.49 -13.43
CA GLY A 318 -19.04 -37.55 -12.71
C GLY A 318 -18.61 -36.09 -12.79
N VAL A 319 -17.59 -35.76 -13.60
CA VAL A 319 -17.16 -34.37 -13.79
C VAL A 319 -18.21 -33.60 -14.60
N GLY A 320 -18.53 -32.41 -14.11
CA GLY A 320 -19.53 -31.50 -14.65
C GLY A 320 -19.35 -30.10 -14.08
N PRO A 321 -20.34 -29.21 -14.22
CA PRO A 321 -20.29 -27.84 -13.68
C PRO A 321 -19.79 -27.78 -12.24
N ASP A 322 -18.75 -26.97 -12.00
CA ASP A 322 -18.12 -26.72 -10.69
C ASP A 322 -17.47 -27.95 -10.02
N VAL A 323 -17.35 -29.08 -10.71
CA VAL A 323 -16.67 -30.28 -10.20
C VAL A 323 -15.17 -30.22 -10.55
N PRO A 324 -14.26 -30.16 -9.57
CA PRO A 324 -12.83 -30.05 -9.86
C PRO A 324 -12.20 -31.42 -10.18
N VAL A 325 -11.20 -31.38 -11.05
CA VAL A 325 -10.30 -32.50 -11.34
C VAL A 325 -8.91 -32.15 -10.84
N GLY A 326 -8.38 -32.94 -9.91
CA GLY A 326 -7.00 -32.82 -9.46
C GLY A 326 -6.03 -33.17 -10.58
N MET A 327 -5.01 -32.35 -10.79
CA MET A 327 -4.01 -32.51 -11.85
C MET A 327 -2.64 -32.76 -11.22
N MET A 328 -2.29 -34.03 -11.06
CA MET A 328 -0.99 -34.47 -10.56
C MET A 328 -0.16 -35.09 -11.71
N VAL A 329 0.07 -34.25 -12.71
CA VAL A 329 0.76 -34.58 -13.97
C VAL A 329 1.91 -33.61 -14.14
N GLU A 330 3.10 -34.09 -14.49
CA GLU A 330 4.26 -33.25 -14.77
C GLU A 330 4.04 -32.31 -15.97
N ARG A 331 4.92 -31.30 -16.09
CA ARG A 331 4.86 -30.31 -17.16
C ARG A 331 5.06 -30.98 -18.52
N GLY A 332 4.02 -30.99 -19.34
CA GLY A 332 4.04 -31.55 -20.70
C GLY A 332 2.71 -31.38 -21.40
N CYS A 333 2.56 -31.99 -22.58
CA CYS A 333 1.32 -31.97 -23.36
C CYS A 333 0.13 -32.51 -22.56
N ASP A 334 0.34 -33.60 -21.80
CA ASP A 334 -0.70 -34.26 -20.99
C ASP A 334 -1.33 -33.34 -19.93
N LEU A 335 -0.54 -32.48 -19.28
CA LEU A 335 -1.07 -31.53 -18.31
C LEU A 335 -2.04 -30.54 -18.98
N ILE A 336 -1.65 -30.00 -20.14
CA ILE A 336 -2.47 -29.03 -20.88
C ILE A 336 -3.71 -29.71 -21.47
N VAL A 337 -3.59 -30.95 -21.96
CA VAL A 337 -4.72 -31.79 -22.38
C VAL A 337 -5.67 -32.05 -21.21
N GLY A 338 -5.14 -32.40 -20.03
CA GLY A 338 -5.92 -32.62 -18.81
C GLY A 338 -6.72 -31.37 -18.39
N ILE A 339 -6.07 -30.21 -18.39
CA ILE A 339 -6.72 -28.92 -18.09
C ILE A 339 -7.87 -28.66 -19.06
N LEU A 340 -7.61 -28.76 -20.37
CA LEU A 340 -8.66 -28.52 -21.36
C LEU A 340 -9.80 -29.55 -21.25
N ALA A 341 -9.47 -30.82 -20.99
CA ALA A 341 -10.44 -31.88 -20.81
C ALA A 341 -11.36 -31.64 -19.60
N ALA A 342 -10.82 -31.18 -18.47
CA ALA A 342 -11.62 -30.81 -17.30
C ALA A 342 -12.60 -29.68 -17.63
N LEU A 343 -12.14 -28.63 -18.34
CA LEU A 343 -12.99 -27.52 -18.76
C LEU A 343 -14.07 -27.95 -19.76
N LYS A 344 -13.73 -28.83 -20.71
CA LYS A 344 -14.68 -29.39 -21.69
C LYS A 344 -15.72 -30.31 -21.06
N ALA A 345 -15.35 -31.06 -20.02
CA ALA A 345 -16.30 -31.83 -19.21
C ALA A 345 -17.26 -30.91 -18.41
N GLY A 346 -16.93 -29.62 -18.30
CA GLY A 346 -17.67 -28.60 -17.57
C GLY A 346 -17.13 -28.32 -16.16
N GLY A 347 -16.08 -29.04 -15.75
CA GLY A 347 -15.45 -28.90 -14.45
C GLY A 347 -14.37 -27.83 -14.41
N ALA A 348 -13.62 -27.86 -13.31
CA ALA A 348 -12.46 -27.02 -13.07
C ALA A 348 -11.20 -27.89 -12.90
N TYR A 349 -10.02 -27.30 -13.04
CA TYR A 349 -8.78 -28.00 -12.67
C TYR A 349 -8.23 -27.52 -11.34
N LEU A 350 -7.67 -28.45 -10.57
CA LEU A 350 -6.94 -28.20 -9.33
C LEU A 350 -5.49 -28.66 -9.55
N PRO A 351 -4.50 -27.77 -9.71
CA PRO A 351 -3.11 -28.18 -9.86
C PRO A 351 -2.59 -28.79 -8.55
N LEU A 352 -1.98 -29.97 -8.65
CA LEU A 352 -1.38 -30.71 -7.54
C LEU A 352 0.10 -30.89 -7.83
N ASP A 353 0.95 -30.11 -7.17
CA ASP A 353 2.40 -30.18 -7.35
C ASP A 353 2.98 -31.38 -6.59
N PRO A 354 3.56 -32.39 -7.27
CA PRO A 354 4.14 -33.55 -6.60
C PRO A 354 5.25 -33.20 -5.59
N SER A 355 5.88 -32.02 -5.66
CA SER A 355 6.90 -31.61 -4.68
C SER A 355 6.31 -31.29 -3.29
N TYR A 356 4.99 -31.11 -3.18
CA TYR A 356 4.35 -30.80 -1.91
C TYR A 356 4.26 -32.04 -1.00
N PRO A 357 4.25 -31.84 0.33
CA PRO A 357 3.98 -32.91 1.29
C PRO A 357 2.64 -33.59 1.02
N GLU A 358 2.57 -34.89 1.27
CA GLU A 358 1.38 -35.72 1.01
C GLU A 358 0.15 -35.20 1.76
N ASP A 359 0.28 -34.90 3.05
CA ASP A 359 -0.83 -34.36 3.85
C ASP A 359 -1.42 -33.07 3.24
N ARG A 360 -0.57 -32.22 2.66
CA ARG A 360 -1.00 -30.97 2.00
C ARG A 360 -1.78 -31.27 0.73
N LEU A 361 -1.27 -32.16 -0.11
CA LEU A 361 -1.92 -32.54 -1.37
C LEU A 361 -3.26 -33.24 -1.11
N ALA A 362 -3.33 -34.10 -0.11
CA ALA A 362 -4.57 -34.75 0.31
C ALA A 362 -5.59 -33.73 0.82
N GLY A 363 -5.15 -32.80 1.67
CA GLY A 363 -5.98 -31.70 2.16
C GLY A 363 -6.54 -30.85 1.02
N MET A 364 -5.72 -30.51 0.02
CA MET A 364 -6.18 -29.77 -1.16
C MET A 364 -7.28 -30.51 -1.93
N VAL A 365 -7.14 -31.83 -2.13
CA VAL A 365 -8.15 -32.65 -2.81
C VAL A 365 -9.44 -32.74 -2.00
N GLN A 366 -9.34 -32.87 -0.68
CA GLN A 366 -10.49 -32.94 0.23
C GLN A 366 -11.23 -31.60 0.32
N ASP A 367 -10.51 -30.50 0.54
CA ASP A 367 -11.06 -29.16 0.66
C ASP A 367 -11.72 -28.69 -0.64
N ALA A 368 -11.10 -29.01 -1.79
CA ALA A 368 -11.69 -28.76 -3.10
C ALA A 368 -12.83 -29.74 -3.44
N SER A 369 -13.02 -30.81 -2.65
CA SER A 369 -13.96 -31.89 -2.94
C SER A 369 -13.80 -32.48 -4.35
N ALA A 370 -12.56 -32.67 -4.80
CA ALA A 370 -12.27 -33.19 -6.14
C ALA A 370 -12.49 -34.72 -6.20
N PRO A 371 -13.51 -35.21 -6.95
CA PRO A 371 -13.81 -36.65 -7.00
C PRO A 371 -12.90 -37.42 -7.96
N VAL A 372 -12.14 -36.72 -8.81
CA VAL A 372 -11.25 -37.30 -9.82
C VAL A 372 -9.88 -36.65 -9.74
N VAL A 373 -8.83 -37.46 -9.81
CA VAL A 373 -7.45 -36.99 -9.95
C VAL A 373 -6.83 -37.62 -11.19
N LEU A 374 -6.42 -36.78 -12.14
CA LEU A 374 -5.56 -37.17 -13.25
C LEU A 374 -4.13 -37.26 -12.73
N VAL A 375 -3.49 -38.42 -12.92
CA VAL A 375 -2.18 -38.73 -12.34
C VAL A 375 -1.29 -39.43 -13.36
N GLN A 376 0.01 -39.16 -13.33
CA GLN A 376 1.00 -39.97 -14.06
C GLN A 376 1.28 -41.29 -13.35
N ARG A 377 1.56 -42.34 -14.10
CA ARG A 377 1.78 -43.69 -13.57
C ARG A 377 2.86 -43.73 -12.48
N MET A 378 3.92 -42.96 -12.62
CA MET A 378 4.99 -42.84 -11.61
C MET A 378 4.52 -42.26 -10.26
N ASN A 379 3.44 -41.49 -10.25
CA ASN A 379 2.89 -40.83 -9.05
C ASN A 379 1.68 -41.57 -8.47
N LEU A 380 1.17 -42.64 -9.11
CA LEU A 380 -0.07 -43.30 -8.74
C LEU A 380 -0.06 -43.87 -7.31
N GLU A 381 0.96 -44.66 -6.97
CA GLU A 381 1.02 -45.30 -5.64
C GLU A 381 1.12 -44.24 -4.54
N ARG A 382 1.95 -43.21 -4.75
CA ARG A 382 2.04 -42.07 -3.84
C ARG A 382 0.71 -41.35 -3.65
N CYS A 383 -0.05 -41.12 -4.73
CA CYS A 383 -1.39 -40.52 -4.63
C CYS A 383 -2.37 -41.42 -3.85
N ARG A 384 -2.30 -42.73 -4.02
CA ARG A 384 -3.15 -43.69 -3.31
C ARG A 384 -2.84 -43.69 -1.82
N ASP A 385 -1.58 -43.78 -1.46
CA ASP A 385 -1.12 -43.78 -0.06
C ASP A 385 -1.54 -42.49 0.65
N MET A 386 -1.30 -41.35 0.00
CA MET A 386 -1.72 -40.04 0.46
C MET A 386 -3.23 -39.94 0.72
N MET A 387 -4.06 -40.38 -0.24
CA MET A 387 -5.52 -40.33 -0.07
C MET A 387 -6.03 -41.32 0.98
N ALA A 388 -5.40 -42.50 1.09
CA ALA A 388 -5.73 -43.48 2.11
C ALA A 388 -5.42 -42.98 3.52
N ALA A 389 -4.27 -42.33 3.71
CA ALA A 389 -3.88 -41.71 4.98
C ALA A 389 -4.86 -40.59 5.38
N ALA A 390 -5.23 -39.73 4.43
CA ALA A 390 -6.11 -38.60 4.70
C ALA A 390 -7.59 -39.00 4.88
N ALA A 391 -8.02 -40.13 4.33
CA ALA A 391 -9.39 -40.64 4.52
C ALA A 391 -9.73 -40.91 6.00
N ALA A 392 -8.72 -41.24 6.83
CA ALA A 392 -8.90 -41.47 8.26
C ALA A 392 -9.23 -40.19 9.06
N THR A 393 -8.85 -39.03 8.54
CA THR A 393 -9.02 -37.71 9.19
C THR A 393 -9.92 -36.77 8.40
N ALA A 394 -10.58 -37.27 7.35
CA ALA A 394 -11.35 -36.46 6.42
C ALA A 394 -12.59 -35.84 7.10
N PRO A 395 -12.88 -34.55 6.88
CA PRO A 395 -14.09 -33.92 7.40
C PRO A 395 -15.36 -34.52 6.78
N GLU A 396 -16.47 -34.38 7.50
CA GLU A 396 -17.79 -34.87 7.06
C GLU A 396 -18.21 -34.15 5.77
N GLY A 397 -18.29 -34.89 4.65
CA GLY A 397 -18.58 -34.35 3.31
C GLY A 397 -17.44 -34.46 2.30
N ALA A 398 -16.22 -34.80 2.71
CA ALA A 398 -15.11 -35.06 1.79
C ALA A 398 -15.40 -36.27 0.87
N PRO A 399 -14.89 -36.27 -0.38
CA PRO A 399 -15.09 -37.39 -1.30
C PRO A 399 -14.41 -38.65 -0.76
N LYS A 400 -15.22 -39.67 -0.44
CA LYS A 400 -14.75 -40.94 0.14
C LYS A 400 -14.11 -41.87 -0.91
N ASP A 401 -14.49 -41.70 -2.18
CA ASP A 401 -14.07 -42.54 -3.31
C ASP A 401 -13.45 -41.69 -4.43
N VAL A 402 -12.26 -41.12 -4.19
CA VAL A 402 -11.52 -40.38 -5.23
C VAL A 402 -11.04 -41.35 -6.31
N LYS A 403 -11.42 -41.08 -7.56
CA LYS A 403 -11.05 -41.91 -8.72
C LYS A 403 -9.76 -41.40 -9.34
N PHE A 404 -8.78 -42.28 -9.50
CA PHE A 404 -7.53 -41.95 -10.17
C PHE A 404 -7.59 -42.32 -11.65
N VAL A 405 -7.37 -41.33 -12.52
CA VAL A 405 -7.18 -41.53 -13.95
C VAL A 405 -5.69 -41.51 -14.24
N VAL A 406 -5.14 -42.67 -14.57
CA VAL A 406 -3.72 -42.79 -14.94
C VAL A 406 -3.56 -42.38 -16.40
N VAL A 407 -2.88 -41.26 -16.66
CA VAL A 407 -2.80 -40.67 -18.00
C VAL A 407 -2.13 -41.61 -19.01
N ASP A 408 -1.09 -42.32 -18.59
CA ASP A 408 -0.38 -43.31 -19.42
C ASP A 408 -1.30 -44.46 -19.87
N ASP A 409 -2.17 -44.93 -18.96
CA ASP A 409 -3.08 -46.04 -19.22
C ASP A 409 -4.26 -45.60 -20.08
N PHE A 410 -4.68 -44.35 -19.88
CA PHE A 410 -5.70 -43.71 -20.68
C PHE A 410 -5.26 -43.71 -22.15
N TRP A 411 -4.07 -43.19 -22.45
CA TRP A 411 -3.55 -43.17 -23.82
C TRP A 411 -3.22 -44.56 -24.36
N GLY A 412 -2.69 -45.45 -23.53
CA GLY A 412 -2.30 -46.80 -23.95
C GLY A 412 -3.48 -47.73 -24.29
N SER A 413 -4.67 -47.52 -23.69
CA SER A 413 -5.74 -48.53 -23.76
C SER A 413 -7.19 -48.02 -23.75
N LEU A 414 -7.47 -46.82 -23.22
CA LEU A 414 -8.83 -46.33 -23.03
C LEU A 414 -9.25 -45.28 -24.05
N ALA A 415 -8.32 -44.45 -24.53
CA ALA A 415 -8.63 -43.31 -25.40
C ALA A 415 -9.43 -43.73 -26.65
N SER A 416 -9.13 -44.89 -27.24
CA SER A 416 -9.83 -45.42 -28.42
C SER A 416 -11.31 -45.75 -28.18
N LYS A 417 -11.73 -45.89 -26.92
CA LYS A 417 -13.14 -46.11 -26.53
C LYS A 417 -13.95 -44.83 -26.50
N TYR A 418 -13.30 -43.66 -26.46
CA TYR A 418 -13.94 -42.37 -26.32
C TYR A 418 -13.98 -41.59 -27.64
N PRO A 419 -15.06 -40.86 -27.94
CA PRO A 419 -15.16 -40.04 -29.13
C PRO A 419 -14.13 -38.91 -29.17
N LYS A 420 -13.64 -38.60 -30.36
CA LYS A 420 -12.78 -37.44 -30.63
C LYS A 420 -13.56 -36.13 -30.81
N THR A 421 -14.88 -36.20 -30.90
CA THR A 421 -15.77 -35.05 -31.09
C THR A 421 -15.97 -34.27 -29.79
N ASN A 422 -16.15 -32.94 -29.89
CA ASN A 422 -16.40 -32.09 -28.73
C ASN A 422 -17.58 -32.64 -27.90
N PRO A 423 -17.45 -32.73 -26.57
CA PRO A 423 -18.56 -33.14 -25.72
C PRO A 423 -19.70 -32.12 -25.77
N THR A 424 -20.91 -32.55 -25.40
CA THR A 424 -22.02 -31.62 -25.24
C THR A 424 -21.68 -30.61 -24.13
N PRO A 425 -21.67 -29.31 -24.42
CA PRO A 425 -21.22 -28.33 -23.44
C PRO A 425 -22.09 -28.31 -22.19
N ARG A 426 -21.44 -28.31 -21.02
CA ARG A 426 -22.11 -28.20 -19.72
C ARG A 426 -21.73 -26.95 -18.94
N ALA A 427 -20.55 -26.38 -19.21
CA ALA A 427 -20.07 -25.20 -18.51
C ALA A 427 -20.83 -23.93 -18.93
N LYS A 428 -21.01 -23.03 -17.99
CA LYS A 428 -21.52 -21.67 -18.15
C LYS A 428 -20.44 -20.67 -17.73
N PRO A 429 -20.57 -19.38 -18.11
CA PRO A 429 -19.54 -18.38 -17.82
C PRO A 429 -19.27 -18.12 -16.33
N HIS A 430 -20.19 -18.50 -15.45
CA HIS A 430 -20.06 -18.36 -13.99
C HIS A 430 -19.50 -19.62 -13.32
N ASN A 431 -19.26 -20.71 -14.06
CA ASN A 431 -18.69 -21.91 -13.47
C ASN A 431 -17.19 -21.75 -13.21
N LEU A 432 -16.69 -22.53 -12.26
CA LEU A 432 -15.28 -22.58 -11.91
C LEU A 432 -14.43 -22.99 -13.13
N VAL A 433 -13.30 -22.29 -13.30
CA VAL A 433 -12.25 -22.64 -14.28
C VAL A 433 -11.13 -23.39 -13.57
N TYR A 434 -10.74 -22.91 -12.39
CA TYR A 434 -9.66 -23.47 -11.59
C TYR A 434 -9.86 -23.22 -10.11
N ILE A 435 -9.18 -24.02 -9.30
CA ILE A 435 -9.01 -23.78 -7.86
C ILE A 435 -7.51 -23.75 -7.59
N ILE A 436 -6.98 -22.61 -7.14
CA ILE A 436 -5.56 -22.44 -6.81
C ILE A 436 -5.43 -22.15 -5.32
N PHE A 437 -4.72 -23.01 -4.60
CA PHE A 437 -4.43 -22.81 -3.18
C PHE A 437 -3.25 -21.86 -3.01
N THR A 438 -3.40 -20.86 -2.16
CA THR A 438 -2.34 -19.96 -1.71
C THR A 438 -2.13 -20.12 -0.21
N SER A 439 -0.95 -19.75 0.30
CA SER A 439 -0.66 -19.88 1.73
C SER A 439 -1.56 -18.94 2.55
N GLY A 440 -2.47 -19.51 3.32
CA GLY A 440 -3.29 -18.79 4.28
C GLY A 440 -2.51 -18.42 5.55
N SER A 441 -2.76 -17.23 6.11
CA SER A 441 -2.17 -16.80 7.39
C SER A 441 -2.59 -17.68 8.57
N THR A 442 -3.63 -18.49 8.42
CA THR A 442 -4.15 -19.44 9.40
C THR A 442 -3.44 -20.79 9.40
N GLY A 443 -2.47 -21.02 8.50
CA GLY A 443 -1.69 -22.25 8.43
C GLY A 443 -2.43 -23.44 7.82
N ARG A 444 -3.53 -23.19 7.10
CA ARG A 444 -4.23 -24.17 6.23
C ARG A 444 -4.24 -23.67 4.80
#